data_AF-A0AA39MY11-F1
#
_entry.id   AF-A0AA39MY11-F1
#
_cell.length_a   1.000
_cell.length_b   1.000
_cell.length_c   1.000
_cell.angle_alpha   90.00
_cell.angle_beta   90.00
_cell.angle_gamma   90.00
#
_symmetry.space_group_name_H-M   'P 1'
#
loop_
_entity.id
_entity.type
_entity.pdbx_description
1 polymer ?
#
loop_
_entity_poly.entity_id
_entity_poly.type
_entity_poly.pdbx_seq_one_letter_code
_entity_poly.pdbx_strand_id
1 'polypeptide(L)'
;MDLEWDRLLQWLSEKGMEVCKDKLPVERRKSIGGCGLFALRPFSPSEVLFRVPATAMMNIKTLSPLFPSKKLDAVQMVSLHLAMHRENPSMDPHFGPYISVLPRDFAFHPLTWMAEENTQILSSVPPSAMRALDKMLQRFRSDFGKVSQQMKGISSTDYLWAWLNVNTRSDRDNFTMCPVFDFANHSAHLPHMSPRPSNADKLDVPPRQRFGEDMYGAHSNRTLFVEYGFVLPISSEALVCGEVDGEVDVFDFMDSLLTNKGNHLQELLDRENYWGRVYLSFLQDAN
;
A
#
# COMPACT_ATOMS: atom_id res chain seq x y z
N MET A 1 -11.03 13.54 21.86
CA MET A 1 -10.93 14.38 20.65
C MET A 1 -9.59 14.05 20.03
N ASP A 2 -9.56 13.72 18.75
CA ASP A 2 -8.34 13.25 18.08
C ASP A 2 -7.59 14.46 17.50
N LEU A 3 -6.67 15.02 18.30
CA LEU A 3 -6.00 16.29 18.01
C LEU A 3 -5.24 16.28 16.68
N GLU A 4 -4.70 15.12 16.29
CA GLU A 4 -4.00 14.96 15.02
C GLU A 4 -4.95 15.01 13.82
N TRP A 5 -6.13 14.38 13.95
CA TRP A 5 -7.18 14.45 12.95
C TRP A 5 -7.70 15.87 12.78
N ASP A 6 -7.95 16.57 13.89
CA ASP A 6 -8.44 17.95 13.84
C ASP A 6 -7.42 18.89 13.16
N ARG A 7 -6.12 18.72 13.41
CA ARG A 7 -5.05 19.46 12.73
C ARG A 7 -4.98 19.16 11.23
N LEU A 8 -5.17 17.90 10.85
CA LEU A 8 -5.25 17.51 9.44
C LEU A 8 -6.43 18.21 8.74
N LEU A 9 -7.61 18.19 9.36
CA LEU A 9 -8.81 18.84 8.81
C LEU A 9 -8.64 20.35 8.73
N GLN A 10 -8.01 20.98 9.72
CA GLN A 10 -7.70 22.40 9.65
C GLN A 10 -6.80 22.74 8.45
N TRP A 11 -5.70 22.01 8.27
CA TRP A 11 -4.80 22.19 7.13
C TRP A 11 -5.46 21.93 5.78
N LEU A 12 -6.35 20.92 5.70
CA LEU A 12 -7.15 20.68 4.50
C LEU A 12 -8.13 21.83 4.21
N SER A 13 -8.75 22.39 5.25
CA SER A 13 -9.60 23.58 5.12
C SER A 13 -8.84 24.79 4.61
N GLU A 14 -7.61 25.01 5.07
CA GLU A 14 -6.72 26.08 4.59
C GLU A 14 -6.33 25.88 3.11
N LYS A 15 -6.29 24.63 2.65
CA LYS A 15 -6.10 24.27 1.22
C LYS A 15 -7.39 24.29 0.39
N GLY A 16 -8.53 24.70 0.98
CA GLY A 16 -9.80 24.85 0.29
C GLY A 16 -10.69 23.61 0.28
N MET A 17 -10.45 22.63 1.15
CA MET A 17 -11.36 21.49 1.34
C MET A 17 -12.51 21.87 2.28
N GLU A 18 -13.75 21.50 1.93
CA GLU A 18 -14.88 21.59 2.85
C GLU A 18 -14.81 20.44 3.87
N VAL A 19 -14.53 20.75 5.15
CA VAL A 19 -14.33 19.75 6.21
C VAL A 19 -15.46 19.68 7.25
N CYS A 20 -16.56 20.42 7.04
CA CYS A 20 -17.72 20.30 7.91
C CYS A 20 -18.38 18.92 7.75
N LYS A 21 -19.06 18.42 8.80
CA LYS A 21 -19.61 17.06 8.84
C LYS A 21 -20.54 16.71 7.67
N ASP A 22 -21.22 17.71 7.11
CA ASP A 22 -22.10 17.52 5.95
C ASP A 22 -21.33 17.30 4.63
N LYS A 23 -20.11 17.86 4.53
CA LYS A 23 -19.24 17.78 3.34
C LYS A 23 -18.10 16.77 3.47
N LEU A 24 -17.82 16.35 4.71
CA LEU A 24 -16.92 15.26 5.04
C LEU A 24 -17.65 14.30 6.00
N PRO A 25 -18.55 13.43 5.49
CA PRO A 25 -19.40 12.54 6.29
C PRO A 25 -18.62 11.29 6.75
N VAL A 26 -17.33 11.46 7.07
CA VAL A 26 -16.42 10.40 7.52
C VAL A 26 -15.53 10.92 8.63
N GLU A 27 -15.07 10.02 9.50
CA GLU A 27 -14.10 10.35 10.53
C GLU A 27 -13.04 9.25 10.72
N ARG A 28 -11.85 9.66 11.18
CA ARG A 28 -10.81 8.74 11.62
C ARG A 28 -11.21 8.12 12.95
N ARG A 29 -11.16 6.79 13.04
CA ARG A 29 -11.26 6.07 14.32
C ARG A 29 -10.17 5.00 14.41
N LYS A 30 -9.85 4.58 15.63
CA LYS A 30 -8.99 3.40 15.83
C LYS A 30 -9.71 2.14 15.32
N SER A 31 -8.98 1.28 14.64
CA SER A 31 -9.44 0.00 14.12
C SER A 31 -8.39 -1.09 14.38
N ILE A 32 -8.74 -2.34 14.07
CA ILE A 32 -7.76 -3.42 13.95
C ILE A 32 -6.72 -2.98 12.91
N GLY A 33 -5.42 -3.08 13.25
CA GLY A 33 -4.33 -2.65 12.37
C GLY A 33 -3.99 -1.14 12.40
N GLY A 34 -4.64 -0.33 13.25
CA GLY A 34 -4.26 1.08 13.44
C GLY A 34 -5.46 2.02 13.43
N CYS A 35 -5.61 2.79 12.35
CA CYS A 35 -6.73 3.72 12.15
C CYS A 35 -7.48 3.37 10.87
N GLY A 36 -8.79 3.59 10.89
CA GLY A 36 -9.67 3.44 9.74
C GLY A 36 -10.53 4.67 9.52
N LEU A 37 -11.08 4.78 8.32
CA LEU A 37 -12.05 5.79 7.93
C LEU A 37 -13.48 5.24 8.08
N PHE A 38 -14.30 5.89 8.90
CA PHE A 38 -15.65 5.42 9.23
C PHE A 38 -16.68 6.44 8.78
N ALA A 39 -17.76 5.97 8.15
CA ALA A 39 -18.87 6.82 7.78
C ALA A 39 -19.66 7.31 9.00
N LEU A 40 -20.07 8.57 8.96
CA LEU A 40 -20.92 9.20 9.98
C LEU A 40 -22.42 8.97 9.73
N ARG A 41 -22.76 8.56 8.50
CA ARG A 41 -24.12 8.24 8.07
C ARG A 41 -24.09 7.22 6.94
N PRO A 42 -25.22 6.57 6.64
CA PRO A 42 -25.40 5.84 5.39
C PRO A 42 -25.20 6.76 4.17
N PHE A 43 -24.70 6.19 3.08
CA PHE A 43 -24.52 6.86 1.79
C PHE A 43 -25.04 5.98 0.66
N SER A 44 -25.46 6.60 -0.43
CA SER A 44 -25.93 5.89 -1.61
C SER A 44 -24.75 5.32 -2.41
N PRO A 45 -24.90 4.20 -3.14
CA PRO A 45 -23.90 3.75 -4.08
C PRO A 45 -23.48 4.88 -5.04
N SER A 46 -22.19 5.01 -5.29
CA SER A 46 -21.59 6.08 -6.12
C SER A 46 -21.74 7.53 -5.60
N GLU A 47 -22.20 7.72 -4.36
CA GLU A 47 -22.19 9.04 -3.72
C GLU A 47 -20.76 9.57 -3.56
N VAL A 48 -20.54 10.85 -3.86
CA VAL A 48 -19.24 11.50 -3.62
C VAL A 48 -19.18 11.89 -2.15
N LEU A 49 -18.34 11.20 -1.38
CA LEU A 49 -18.22 11.47 0.06
C LEU A 49 -17.44 12.74 0.37
N PHE A 50 -16.33 12.97 -0.33
CA PHE A 50 -15.50 14.17 -0.17
C PHE A 50 -14.60 14.38 -1.38
N ARG A 51 -13.96 15.55 -1.47
CA ARG A 51 -12.96 15.88 -2.50
C ARG A 51 -11.73 16.45 -1.84
N VAL A 52 -10.56 15.89 -2.17
CA VAL A 52 -9.28 16.38 -1.67
C VAL A 52 -8.68 17.33 -2.71
N PRO A 53 -8.26 18.56 -2.33
CA PRO A 53 -7.60 19.47 -3.25
C PRO A 53 -6.34 18.86 -3.88
N ALA A 54 -6.12 19.10 -5.17
CA ALA A 54 -4.93 18.62 -5.88
C ALA A 54 -3.61 19.06 -5.23
N THR A 55 -3.61 20.24 -4.62
CA THR A 55 -2.48 20.85 -3.89
C THR A 55 -2.27 20.27 -2.49
N ALA A 56 -3.18 19.41 -2.01
CA ALA A 56 -3.06 18.66 -0.76
C ALA A 56 -2.55 17.23 -0.98
N MET A 57 -2.61 16.72 -2.21
CA MET A 57 -2.09 15.39 -2.54
C MET A 57 -0.57 15.39 -2.63
N MET A 58 0.07 14.34 -2.08
CA MET A 58 1.53 14.20 -2.09
C MET A 58 1.93 13.25 -3.22
N ASN A 59 2.52 13.80 -4.27
CA ASN A 59 2.95 13.06 -5.47
C ASN A 59 4.12 13.76 -6.16
N ILE A 60 4.58 13.21 -7.28
CA ILE A 60 5.69 13.78 -8.03
C ILE A 60 5.41 15.22 -8.48
N LYS A 61 4.16 15.60 -8.79
CA LYS A 61 3.84 16.97 -9.25
C LYS A 61 3.93 17.98 -8.12
N THR A 62 3.47 17.64 -6.93
CA THR A 62 3.51 18.55 -5.77
C THR A 62 4.89 18.61 -5.12
N LEU A 63 5.73 17.58 -5.28
CA LEU A 63 7.09 17.54 -4.73
C LEU A 63 8.20 17.95 -5.70
N SER A 64 8.06 17.77 -7.02
CA SER A 64 9.12 18.13 -7.98
C SER A 64 9.62 19.58 -7.84
N PRO A 65 8.77 20.59 -7.58
CA PRO A 65 9.23 21.97 -7.32
C PRO A 65 10.16 22.10 -6.11
N LEU A 66 10.05 21.20 -5.12
CA LEU A 66 10.89 21.17 -3.92
C LEU A 66 12.22 20.44 -4.17
N PHE A 67 12.31 19.64 -5.24
CA PHE A 67 13.49 18.85 -5.59
C PHE A 67 13.93 19.06 -7.06
N PRO A 68 14.15 20.31 -7.52
CA PRO A 68 14.29 20.64 -8.94
C PRO A 68 15.46 19.97 -9.67
N SER A 69 16.50 19.55 -8.93
CA SER A 69 17.71 18.94 -9.49
C SER A 69 17.78 17.42 -9.31
N LYS A 70 16.75 16.80 -8.74
CA LYS A 70 16.75 15.37 -8.42
C LYS A 70 16.06 14.55 -9.51
N LYS A 71 16.74 13.51 -9.97
CA LYS A 71 16.21 12.55 -10.95
C LYS A 71 15.71 11.32 -10.21
N LEU A 72 14.56 11.46 -9.56
CA LEU A 72 13.90 10.39 -8.80
C LEU A 72 12.52 10.13 -9.41
N ASP A 73 12.09 8.87 -9.40
CA ASP A 73 10.70 8.56 -9.69
C ASP A 73 9.77 8.98 -8.53
N ALA A 74 8.46 8.79 -8.73
CA ALA A 74 7.45 9.23 -7.77
C ALA A 74 7.61 8.56 -6.39
N VAL A 75 7.86 7.25 -6.37
CA VAL A 75 8.07 6.46 -5.14
C VAL A 75 9.29 6.98 -4.40
N GLN A 76 10.43 7.08 -5.09
CA GLN A 76 11.69 7.54 -4.49
C GLN A 76 11.60 8.97 -3.97
N MET A 77 10.97 9.88 -4.72
CA MET A 77 10.84 11.29 -4.33
C MET A 77 9.93 11.46 -3.11
N VAL A 78 8.79 10.76 -3.09
CA VAL A 78 7.87 10.85 -1.96
C VAL A 78 8.46 10.18 -0.72
N SER A 79 9.08 9.00 -0.86
CA SER A 79 9.79 8.37 0.24
C SER A 79 10.92 9.23 0.78
N LEU A 80 11.68 9.91 -0.09
CA LEU A 80 12.70 10.87 0.36
C LEU A 80 12.09 12.01 1.16
N HIS A 81 11.02 12.64 0.67
CA HIS A 81 10.36 13.76 1.35
C HIS A 81 9.83 13.36 2.73
N LEU A 82 9.19 12.19 2.83
CA LEU A 82 8.75 11.66 4.11
C LEU A 82 9.95 11.40 5.04
N ALA A 83 10.99 10.71 4.58
CA ALA A 83 12.14 10.36 5.41
C ALA A 83 12.84 11.59 6.00
N MET A 84 12.85 12.71 5.26
CA MET A 84 13.40 13.99 5.72
C MET A 84 12.58 14.68 6.81
N HIS A 85 11.30 14.33 6.93
CA HIS A 85 10.34 14.99 7.84
C HIS A 85 9.65 13.98 8.75
N ARG A 86 10.39 12.92 9.14
CA ARG A 86 9.86 11.82 9.94
C ARG A 86 9.44 12.27 11.33
N GLU A 87 9.93 13.36 11.89
CA GLU A 87 9.58 13.83 13.23
C GLU A 87 8.06 13.89 13.49
N ASN A 88 7.65 13.74 14.76
CA ASN A 88 6.24 13.80 15.14
C ASN A 88 6.03 14.77 16.32
N PRO A 89 5.28 15.87 16.15
CA PRO A 89 4.65 16.32 14.90
C PRO A 89 5.68 16.68 13.82
N SER A 90 5.33 16.46 12.55
CA SER A 90 6.19 16.80 11.42
C SER A 90 6.24 18.32 11.24
N MET A 91 7.44 18.84 11.02
CA MET A 91 7.69 20.26 10.82
C MET A 91 7.73 20.63 9.33
N ASP A 92 7.40 19.70 8.42
CA ASP A 92 7.32 20.00 7.00
C ASP A 92 6.32 21.13 6.72
N PRO A 93 6.75 22.24 6.10
CA PRO A 93 5.87 23.37 5.83
C PRO A 93 4.77 23.06 4.81
N HIS A 94 4.91 22.01 3.99
CA HIS A 94 3.98 21.73 2.90
C HIS A 94 2.90 20.71 3.30
N PHE A 95 3.30 19.63 3.97
CA PHE A 95 2.48 18.46 4.29
C PHE A 95 2.60 18.03 5.76
N GLY A 96 3.19 18.82 6.65
CA GLY A 96 3.42 18.45 8.06
C GLY A 96 2.23 17.81 8.76
N PRO A 97 1.02 18.42 8.73
CA PRO A 97 -0.18 17.82 9.31
C PRO A 97 -0.55 16.46 8.70
N TYR A 98 -0.29 16.24 7.41
CA TYR A 98 -0.49 14.95 6.77
C TYR A 98 0.56 13.91 7.18
N ILE A 99 1.84 14.29 7.19
CA ILE A 99 2.94 13.40 7.59
C ILE A 99 2.77 12.97 9.07
N SER A 100 2.29 13.88 9.92
CA SER A 100 2.01 13.62 11.33
C SER A 100 0.99 12.51 11.59
N VAL A 101 0.06 12.27 10.66
CA VAL A 101 -0.99 11.26 10.86
C VAL A 101 -0.66 9.90 10.25
N LEU A 102 0.49 9.76 9.59
CA LEU A 102 0.94 8.50 9.01
C LEU A 102 1.34 7.48 10.10
N PRO A 103 1.22 6.17 9.83
CA PRO A 103 1.76 5.14 10.71
C PRO A 103 3.22 5.40 11.08
N ARG A 104 3.51 5.23 12.36
CA ARG A 104 4.81 5.56 12.96
C ARG A 104 5.75 4.36 13.05
N ASP A 105 5.16 3.18 13.12
CA ASP A 105 5.84 1.91 13.35
C ASP A 105 5.39 0.88 12.31
N PHE A 106 6.36 0.10 11.83
CA PHE A 106 6.17 -1.01 10.92
C PHE A 106 6.92 -2.25 11.41
N ALA A 107 7.18 -2.38 12.73
CA ALA A 107 7.74 -3.58 13.32
C ALA A 107 6.90 -4.84 13.05
N PHE A 108 5.63 -4.70 12.67
CA PHE A 108 4.77 -5.79 12.22
C PHE A 108 4.99 -6.19 10.75
N HIS A 109 5.57 -5.33 9.93
CA HIS A 109 5.70 -5.57 8.51
C HIS A 109 6.92 -6.47 8.23
N PRO A 110 6.77 -7.55 7.43
CA PRO A 110 7.85 -8.53 7.26
C PRO A 110 9.11 -7.97 6.59
N LEU A 111 8.99 -6.92 5.77
CA LEU A 111 10.16 -6.20 5.25
C LEU A 111 11.06 -5.62 6.37
N THR A 112 10.49 -5.21 7.50
CA THR A 112 11.27 -4.73 8.65
C THR A 112 12.11 -5.86 9.24
N TRP A 113 11.53 -7.06 9.36
CA TRP A 113 12.26 -8.25 9.84
C TRP A 113 13.38 -8.63 8.88
N MET A 114 13.15 -8.50 7.57
CA MET A 114 14.18 -8.72 6.55
C MET A 114 15.31 -7.70 6.64
N ALA A 115 14.99 -6.42 6.84
CA ALA A 115 15.97 -5.35 6.95
C ALA A 115 16.81 -5.43 8.25
N GLU A 116 16.21 -5.94 9.33
CA GLU A 116 16.85 -6.18 10.64
C GLU A 116 17.50 -7.56 10.76
N GLU A 117 17.38 -8.41 9.73
CA GLU A 117 17.88 -9.80 9.72
C GLU A 117 17.37 -10.63 10.93
N ASN A 118 16.09 -10.46 11.30
CA ASN A 118 15.48 -11.14 12.43
C ASN A 118 15.20 -12.64 12.15
N THR A 119 16.26 -13.45 12.22
CA THR A 119 16.24 -14.89 11.90
C THR A 119 15.21 -15.69 12.67
N GLN A 120 14.90 -15.30 13.92
CA GLN A 120 13.92 -16.00 14.75
C GLN A 120 12.53 -15.99 14.09
N ILE A 121 12.06 -14.81 13.67
CA ILE A 121 10.75 -14.67 13.01
C ILE A 121 10.82 -15.22 11.58
N LEU A 122 11.89 -14.90 10.84
CA LEU A 122 12.05 -15.28 9.43
C LEU A 122 12.09 -16.81 9.24
N SER A 123 12.56 -17.58 10.22
CA SER A 123 12.53 -19.05 10.18
C SER A 123 11.13 -19.66 10.10
N SER A 124 10.10 -18.89 10.49
CA SER A 124 8.69 -19.32 10.46
C SER A 124 7.94 -18.85 9.21
N VAL A 125 8.58 -18.06 8.34
CA VAL A 125 7.94 -17.54 7.13
C VAL A 125 7.99 -18.60 6.02
N PRO A 126 6.86 -18.92 5.35
CA PRO A 126 6.84 -19.90 4.27
C PRO A 126 7.82 -19.55 3.13
N PRO A 127 8.46 -20.53 2.48
CA PRO A 127 9.47 -20.27 1.43
C PRO A 127 8.94 -19.40 0.28
N SER A 128 7.70 -19.62 -0.16
CA SER A 128 7.02 -18.78 -1.16
C SER A 128 6.86 -17.31 -0.75
N ALA A 129 6.53 -17.05 0.51
CA ALA A 129 6.49 -15.70 1.06
C ALA A 129 7.91 -15.10 1.19
N MET A 130 8.89 -15.88 1.65
CA MET A 130 10.30 -15.45 1.72
C MET A 130 10.85 -15.02 0.35
N ARG A 131 10.61 -15.80 -0.72
CA ARG A 131 11.03 -15.41 -2.08
C ARG A 131 10.40 -14.10 -2.55
N ALA A 132 9.17 -13.81 -2.13
CA ALA A 132 8.50 -12.55 -2.46
C ALA A 132 9.06 -11.38 -1.62
N LEU A 133 9.35 -11.62 -0.33
CA LEU A 133 10.01 -10.66 0.54
C LEU A 133 11.41 -10.30 0.06
N ASP A 134 12.19 -11.27 -0.43
CA ASP A 134 13.50 -11.01 -1.03
C ASP A 134 13.40 -10.06 -2.23
N LYS A 135 12.42 -10.27 -3.11
CA LYS A 135 12.15 -9.36 -4.23
C LYS A 135 11.78 -7.96 -3.73
N MET A 136 10.96 -7.86 -2.69
CA MET A 136 10.61 -6.58 -2.08
C MET A 136 11.83 -5.87 -1.46
N LEU A 137 12.68 -6.61 -0.73
CA LEU A 137 13.91 -6.10 -0.15
C LEU A 137 14.88 -5.61 -1.22
N GLN A 138 14.97 -6.29 -2.36
CA GLN A 138 15.76 -5.83 -3.50
C GLN A 138 15.23 -4.52 -4.09
N ARG A 139 13.90 -4.36 -4.22
CA ARG A 139 13.29 -3.08 -4.66
C ARG A 139 13.64 -1.96 -3.68
N PHE A 140 13.41 -2.18 -2.39
CA PHE A 140 13.75 -1.23 -1.33
C PHE A 140 15.24 -0.83 -1.39
N ARG A 141 16.16 -1.79 -1.47
CA ARG A 141 17.61 -1.54 -1.56
C ARG A 141 17.97 -0.75 -2.82
N SER A 142 17.34 -1.05 -3.95
CA SER A 142 17.54 -0.32 -5.22
C SER A 142 17.11 1.15 -5.09
N ASP A 143 15.91 1.40 -4.56
CA ASP A 143 15.37 2.74 -4.37
C ASP A 143 16.20 3.53 -3.36
N PHE A 144 16.54 2.93 -2.23
CA PHE A 144 17.39 3.56 -1.22
C PHE A 144 18.77 3.89 -1.77
N GLY A 145 19.35 3.03 -2.61
CA GLY A 145 20.61 3.28 -3.29
C GLY A 145 20.54 4.52 -4.19
N LYS A 146 19.49 4.66 -5.01
CA LYS A 146 19.27 5.84 -5.87
C LYS A 146 19.07 7.12 -5.05
N VAL A 147 18.27 7.05 -3.98
CA VAL A 147 18.03 8.20 -3.10
C VAL A 147 19.30 8.62 -2.36
N SER A 148 20.07 7.67 -1.84
CA SER A 148 21.33 7.93 -1.13
C SER A 148 22.40 8.57 -2.02
N GLN A 149 22.38 8.30 -3.33
CA GLN A 149 23.24 8.99 -4.30
C GLN A 149 22.85 10.46 -4.50
N GLN A 150 21.57 10.81 -4.34
CA GLN A 150 21.04 12.17 -4.55
C GLN A 150 20.80 12.96 -3.27
N MET A 151 20.83 12.31 -2.10
CA MET A 151 20.71 12.94 -0.79
C MET A 151 21.58 12.22 0.23
N LYS A 152 22.63 12.89 0.70
CA LYS A 152 23.46 12.38 1.80
C LYS A 152 22.74 12.58 3.13
N GLY A 153 23.01 11.70 4.09
CA GLY A 153 22.54 11.82 5.46
C GLY A 153 21.15 11.24 5.74
N ILE A 154 20.48 10.65 4.74
CA ILE A 154 19.24 9.92 4.96
C ILE A 154 19.56 8.55 5.58
N SER A 155 19.02 8.28 6.76
CA SER A 155 19.12 6.98 7.41
C SER A 155 18.34 5.92 6.65
N SER A 156 18.89 4.70 6.54
CA SER A 156 18.17 3.56 5.96
C SER A 156 16.90 3.24 6.75
N THR A 157 16.88 3.47 8.05
CA THR A 157 15.72 3.21 8.92
C THR A 157 14.60 4.24 8.66
N ASP A 158 14.95 5.51 8.50
CA ASP A 158 13.97 6.55 8.19
C ASP A 158 13.42 6.37 6.79
N TYR A 159 14.29 5.98 5.84
CA TYR A 159 13.86 5.66 4.49
C TYR A 159 12.99 4.41 4.44
N LEU A 160 13.27 3.37 5.24
CA LEU A 160 12.41 2.18 5.32
C LEU A 160 11.00 2.54 5.80
N TRP A 161 10.89 3.34 6.87
CA TRP A 161 9.61 3.86 7.35
C TRP A 161 8.85 4.63 6.26
N ALA A 162 9.54 5.51 5.53
CA ALA A 162 8.95 6.29 4.46
C ALA A 162 8.53 5.43 3.26
N TRP A 163 9.38 4.48 2.86
CA TRP A 163 9.14 3.57 1.75
C TRP A 163 7.97 2.64 2.03
N LEU A 164 7.81 2.16 3.27
CA LEU A 164 6.65 1.37 3.68
C LEU A 164 5.37 2.21 3.71
N ASN A 165 5.40 3.46 4.19
CA ASN A 165 4.24 4.35 4.08
C ASN A 165 3.76 4.52 2.63
N VAL A 166 4.70 4.73 1.72
CA VAL A 166 4.45 4.87 0.28
C VAL A 166 3.87 3.58 -0.31
N ASN A 167 4.57 2.45 -0.16
CA ASN A 167 4.21 1.21 -0.86
C ASN A 167 2.98 0.48 -0.26
N THR A 168 2.61 0.76 0.98
CA THR A 168 1.40 0.17 1.61
C THR A 168 0.12 0.98 1.33
N ARG A 169 0.23 2.16 0.69
CA ARG A 169 -0.88 3.11 0.47
C ARG A 169 -1.19 3.42 -0.99
N SER A 170 -0.44 2.83 -1.92
CA SER A 170 -0.58 3.14 -3.34
C SER A 170 -0.35 1.93 -4.23
N ASP A 171 -1.05 1.91 -5.37
CA ASP A 171 -0.73 1.08 -6.53
C ASP A 171 0.30 1.81 -7.44
N ARG A 172 1.07 1.06 -8.22
CA ARG A 172 2.43 1.42 -8.69
C ARG A 172 2.50 2.37 -9.88
N ASP A 173 1.41 2.57 -10.63
CA ASP A 173 1.51 3.21 -11.96
C ASP A 173 1.16 4.71 -12.00
N ASN A 174 0.64 5.31 -10.92
CA ASN A 174 0.37 6.76 -10.81
C ASN A 174 0.39 7.22 -9.34
N PHE A 175 1.54 7.01 -8.68
CA PHE A 175 1.67 7.18 -7.23
C PHE A 175 1.22 8.56 -6.71
N THR A 176 0.21 8.55 -5.86
CA THR A 176 -0.28 9.73 -5.11
C THR A 176 -0.77 9.31 -3.73
N MET A 177 -0.20 9.87 -2.66
CA MET A 177 -0.75 9.75 -1.32
C MET A 177 -1.84 10.79 -1.11
N CYS A 178 -2.99 10.35 -0.61
CA CYS A 178 -4.19 11.15 -0.52
C CYS A 178 -4.61 11.33 0.95
N PRO A 179 -4.44 12.54 1.52
CA PRO A 179 -4.96 12.84 2.86
C PRO A 179 -6.44 12.45 2.99
N VAL A 180 -6.85 11.98 4.17
CA VAL A 180 -8.17 11.37 4.45
C VAL A 180 -8.37 10.00 3.81
N PHE A 181 -8.17 9.88 2.50
CA PHE A 181 -8.45 8.64 1.78
C PHE A 181 -7.50 7.51 2.17
N ASP A 182 -6.24 7.81 2.52
CA ASP A 182 -5.24 6.83 2.98
C ASP A 182 -5.57 6.20 4.36
N PHE A 183 -6.71 6.56 4.98
CA PHE A 183 -7.30 5.87 6.14
C PHE A 183 -8.35 4.82 5.76
N ALA A 184 -8.74 4.71 4.48
CA ALA A 184 -9.64 3.66 4.03
C ALA A 184 -8.91 2.30 4.12
N ASN A 185 -9.52 1.34 4.82
CA ASN A 185 -8.96 0.00 4.99
C ASN A 185 -9.48 -0.96 3.91
N HIS A 186 -8.76 -2.06 3.71
CA HIS A 186 -9.22 -3.18 2.89
C HIS A 186 -10.44 -3.88 3.53
N SER A 187 -11.38 -4.30 2.70
CA SER A 187 -12.47 -5.21 3.06
C SER A 187 -12.70 -6.10 1.84
N ALA A 188 -12.72 -7.42 2.00
CA ALA A 188 -13.09 -8.34 0.92
C ALA A 188 -14.60 -8.32 0.61
N HIS A 189 -15.40 -7.59 1.39
CA HIS A 189 -16.84 -7.51 1.26
C HIS A 189 -17.29 -6.20 0.62
N LEU A 190 -18.18 -6.33 -0.37
CA LEU A 190 -18.93 -5.22 -0.95
C LEU A 190 -19.90 -4.60 0.08
N PRO A 191 -20.21 -3.29 -0.01
CA PRO A 191 -19.73 -2.32 -1.00
C PRO A 191 -18.39 -1.65 -0.63
N HIS A 192 -17.56 -1.35 -1.64
CA HIS A 192 -16.27 -0.66 -1.46
C HIS A 192 -16.31 0.81 -1.92
N MET A 193 -15.31 1.58 -1.50
CA MET A 193 -15.06 2.93 -2.02
C MET A 193 -13.94 2.91 -3.07
N SER A 194 -14.07 3.68 -4.14
CA SER A 194 -13.03 3.81 -5.17
C SER A 194 -12.70 5.29 -5.41
N PRO A 195 -11.42 5.66 -5.50
CA PRO A 195 -11.04 7.02 -5.86
C PRO A 195 -11.40 7.27 -7.34
N ARG A 196 -11.92 8.46 -7.65
CA ARG A 196 -12.14 8.87 -9.04
C ARG A 196 -10.99 9.76 -9.49
N PRO A 197 -10.37 9.51 -10.66
CA PRO A 197 -9.27 10.33 -11.15
C PRO A 197 -9.66 11.80 -11.19
N SER A 198 -8.83 12.65 -10.59
CA SER A 198 -8.91 14.09 -10.72
C SER A 198 -7.88 14.59 -11.75
N ASN A 199 -7.85 15.89 -12.03
CA ASN A 199 -6.78 16.47 -12.85
C ASN A 199 -5.38 16.35 -12.19
N ALA A 200 -5.29 15.98 -10.91
CA ALA A 200 -4.02 15.70 -10.25
C ALA A 200 -3.40 14.37 -10.69
N ASP A 201 -4.22 13.36 -10.98
CA ASP A 201 -3.79 11.98 -11.28
C ASP A 201 -3.45 11.77 -12.76
N LYS A 202 -3.76 12.75 -13.61
CA LYS A 202 -3.48 12.70 -15.06
C LYS A 202 -2.03 13.09 -15.34
N LEU A 203 -1.12 12.12 -15.38
CA LEU A 203 0.08 12.22 -16.23
C LEU A 203 -0.33 11.81 -17.65
N ASP A 204 0.41 12.18 -18.70
CA ASP A 204 0.11 11.92 -20.14
C ASP A 204 0.01 10.43 -20.54
N VAL A 205 -0.13 9.53 -19.57
CA VAL A 205 -0.41 8.11 -19.74
C VAL A 205 -1.87 7.88 -19.34
N PRO A 206 -2.73 7.32 -20.20
CA PRO A 206 -4.10 7.03 -19.83
C PRO A 206 -4.10 6.11 -18.60
N PRO A 207 -4.83 6.44 -17.51
CA PRO A 207 -4.98 5.51 -16.40
C PRO A 207 -5.60 4.23 -16.97
N ARG A 208 -4.95 3.09 -16.75
CA ARG A 208 -5.58 1.79 -16.99
C ARG A 208 -6.82 1.74 -16.12
N GLN A 209 -7.99 1.95 -16.72
CA GLN A 209 -9.27 1.81 -16.04
C GLN A 209 -9.40 0.36 -15.57
N ARG A 210 -9.21 0.14 -14.27
CA ARG A 210 -9.83 -0.98 -13.56
C ARG A 210 -10.85 -0.39 -12.61
N PHE A 211 -12.05 -0.19 -13.12
CA PHE A 211 -13.20 0.15 -12.31
C PHE A 211 -13.65 -1.13 -11.58
N GLY A 212 -13.76 -1.06 -10.25
CA GLY A 212 -14.53 -2.04 -9.46
C GLY A 212 -13.74 -3.15 -8.76
N GLU A 213 -12.41 -3.17 -8.80
CA GLU A 213 -11.64 -4.04 -7.92
C GLU A 213 -11.43 -3.32 -6.57
N ASP A 214 -11.47 -4.07 -5.47
CA ASP A 214 -11.00 -3.63 -4.16
C ASP A 214 -9.73 -2.78 -4.32
N MET A 215 -9.52 -1.74 -3.51
CA MET A 215 -8.28 -0.94 -3.60
C MET A 215 -7.00 -1.78 -3.41
N TYR A 216 -7.17 -2.98 -2.88
CA TYR A 216 -6.17 -4.02 -2.70
C TYR A 216 -6.58 -5.30 -3.47
N GLY A 217 -7.26 -5.15 -4.62
CA GLY A 217 -8.05 -6.14 -5.37
C GLY A 217 -7.77 -7.62 -5.10
N ALA A 218 -8.78 -8.46 -4.89
CA ALA A 218 -8.68 -9.91 -4.62
C ALA A 218 -7.24 -10.45 -4.42
N HIS A 219 -6.65 -10.15 -3.26
CA HIS A 219 -5.28 -10.51 -2.94
C HIS A 219 -5.23 -11.76 -2.06
N SER A 220 -4.41 -12.73 -2.45
CA SER A 220 -4.07 -13.84 -1.56
C SER A 220 -3.46 -13.33 -0.24
N ASN A 221 -3.63 -14.11 0.84
CA ASN A 221 -2.99 -13.81 2.12
C ASN A 221 -1.47 -13.70 2.02
N ARG A 222 -0.84 -14.38 1.06
CA ARG A 222 0.59 -14.21 0.77
C ARG A 222 0.89 -12.79 0.29
N THR A 223 0.11 -12.26 -0.65
CA THR A 223 0.26 -10.89 -1.14
C THR A 223 -0.01 -9.88 -0.02
N LEU A 224 -1.09 -10.07 0.75
CA LEU A 224 -1.42 -9.20 1.87
C LEU A 224 -0.31 -9.16 2.93
N PHE A 225 0.25 -10.32 3.24
CA PHE A 225 1.33 -10.44 4.20
C PHE A 225 2.59 -9.73 3.70
N VAL A 226 2.99 -9.99 2.46
CA VAL A 226 4.24 -9.46 1.88
C VAL A 226 4.16 -7.95 1.66
N GLU A 227 3.09 -7.45 1.03
CA GLU A 227 2.97 -6.05 0.58
C GLU A 227 2.34 -5.12 1.63
N TYR A 228 1.60 -5.65 2.61
CA TYR A 228 0.89 -4.83 3.61
C TYR A 228 1.11 -5.25 5.07
N GLY A 229 1.74 -6.40 5.33
CA GLY A 229 2.06 -6.85 6.68
C GLY A 229 0.86 -7.40 7.48
N PHE A 230 -0.22 -7.83 6.81
CA PHE A 230 -1.35 -8.49 7.47
C PHE A 230 -1.88 -9.67 6.67
N VAL A 231 -2.69 -10.51 7.31
CA VAL A 231 -3.47 -11.57 6.66
C VAL A 231 -4.93 -11.43 7.06
N LEU A 232 -5.85 -11.82 6.18
CA LEU A 232 -7.26 -11.92 6.49
C LEU A 232 -7.55 -13.26 7.18
N PRO A 233 -8.24 -13.26 8.33
CA PRO A 233 -8.77 -14.49 8.89
C PRO A 233 -9.89 -15.01 7.96
N ILE A 234 -9.71 -16.20 7.42
CA ILE A 234 -10.73 -16.86 6.59
C ILE A 234 -11.39 -17.93 7.47
N SER A 235 -12.68 -17.80 7.71
CA SER A 235 -13.44 -18.86 8.37
C SER A 235 -13.73 -19.99 7.39
N SER A 236 -13.82 -21.22 7.91
CA SER A 236 -14.20 -22.39 7.10
C SER A 236 -15.57 -22.18 6.45
N GLU A 237 -16.48 -21.50 7.14
CA GLU A 237 -17.82 -21.19 6.66
C GLU A 237 -17.79 -20.25 5.45
N ALA A 238 -17.01 -19.17 5.51
CA ALA A 238 -16.87 -18.21 4.41
C ALA A 238 -16.28 -18.88 3.16
N LEU A 239 -15.32 -19.79 3.35
CA LEU A 239 -14.73 -20.58 2.27
C LEU A 239 -15.74 -21.54 1.63
N VAL A 240 -16.53 -22.26 2.44
CA VAL A 240 -17.54 -23.20 1.94
C VAL A 240 -18.69 -22.49 1.23
N CYS A 241 -19.11 -21.32 1.73
CA CYS A 241 -20.15 -20.52 1.10
C CYS A 241 -19.68 -19.76 -0.16
N GLY A 242 -18.37 -19.79 -0.47
CA GLY A 242 -17.79 -19.02 -1.58
C GLY A 242 -17.88 -17.51 -1.41
N GLU A 243 -17.91 -17.05 -0.16
CA GLU A 243 -17.88 -15.62 0.15
C GLU A 243 -16.48 -15.01 -0.07
N VAL A 244 -15.46 -15.86 -0.21
CA VAL A 244 -14.08 -15.49 -0.53
C VAL A 244 -13.51 -16.40 -1.59
N ASP A 245 -12.71 -15.83 -2.50
CA ASP A 245 -11.91 -16.60 -3.46
C ASP A 245 -10.79 -17.32 -2.71
N GLY A 246 -10.89 -18.65 -2.61
CA GLY A 246 -9.88 -19.49 -1.99
C GLY A 246 -8.80 -19.89 -2.98
N GLU A 247 -7.65 -19.22 -2.94
CA GLU A 247 -6.43 -19.66 -3.63
C GLU A 247 -5.38 -20.15 -2.62
N VAL A 248 -4.89 -21.37 -2.83
CA VAL A 248 -3.79 -21.95 -2.04
C VAL A 248 -2.55 -22.02 -2.92
N ASP A 249 -1.50 -21.26 -2.56
CA ASP A 249 -0.17 -21.37 -3.19
C ASP A 249 0.45 -22.72 -2.78
N VAL A 250 0.57 -23.63 -3.74
CA VAL A 250 1.14 -24.97 -3.55
C VAL A 250 2.51 -25.09 -4.19
N PHE A 251 3.10 -23.98 -4.66
CA PHE A 251 4.38 -24.02 -5.35
C PHE A 251 5.47 -24.64 -4.48
N ASP A 252 5.49 -24.39 -3.17
CA ASP A 252 6.51 -24.97 -2.27
C ASP A 252 6.48 -26.52 -2.25
N PHE A 253 5.32 -27.14 -2.48
CA PHE A 253 5.21 -28.59 -2.63
C PHE A 253 5.56 -29.08 -4.04
N MET A 254 5.24 -28.27 -5.05
CA MET A 254 5.46 -28.60 -6.45
C MET A 254 6.88 -28.31 -6.92
N ASP A 255 7.62 -27.44 -6.25
CA ASP A 255 8.95 -26.98 -6.64
C ASP A 255 9.91 -28.17 -6.81
N SER A 256 9.91 -29.10 -5.85
CA SER A 256 10.70 -30.33 -5.93
C SER A 256 10.31 -31.21 -7.13
N LEU A 257 9.01 -31.33 -7.43
CA LEU A 257 8.50 -32.11 -8.56
C LEU A 257 8.86 -31.48 -9.91
N LEU A 258 8.79 -30.15 -10.00
CA LEU A 258 9.11 -29.38 -11.20
C LEU A 258 10.62 -29.37 -11.46
N THR A 259 11.42 -29.17 -10.42
CA THR A 259 12.89 -29.16 -10.50
C THR A 259 13.43 -30.54 -10.91
N ASN A 260 12.83 -31.63 -10.40
CA ASN A 260 13.21 -33.00 -10.77
C ASN A 260 12.92 -33.35 -12.25
N LYS A 261 12.10 -32.56 -12.96
CA LYS A 261 11.84 -32.74 -14.40
C LYS A 261 12.94 -32.12 -15.27
N GLY A 262 13.92 -31.42 -14.68
CA GLY A 262 15.08 -30.84 -15.35
C GLY A 262 14.89 -29.37 -15.76
N ASN A 263 16.01 -28.63 -15.83
CA ASN A 263 16.08 -27.17 -15.95
C ASN A 263 15.28 -26.57 -17.12
N HIS A 264 15.09 -27.31 -18.21
CA HIS A 264 14.32 -26.86 -19.37
C HIS A 264 12.87 -26.45 -19.04
N LEU A 265 12.24 -27.11 -18.07
CA LEU A 265 10.85 -26.86 -17.67
C LEU A 265 10.80 -25.61 -16.80
N GLN A 266 11.77 -25.45 -15.91
CA GLN A 266 11.92 -24.23 -15.12
C GLN A 266 12.14 -23.02 -16.03
N GLU A 267 13.08 -23.09 -16.98
CA GLU A 267 13.33 -21.98 -17.93
C GLU A 267 12.09 -21.63 -18.75
N LEU A 268 11.33 -22.62 -19.20
CA LEU A 268 10.05 -22.40 -19.89
C LEU A 268 9.05 -21.68 -18.98
N LEU A 269 8.84 -22.18 -17.77
CA LEU A 269 7.88 -21.59 -16.82
C LEU A 269 8.32 -20.20 -16.37
N ASP A 270 9.62 -19.95 -16.19
CA ASP A 270 10.16 -18.62 -15.88
C ASP A 270 9.91 -17.65 -17.04
N ARG A 271 10.18 -18.08 -18.29
CA ARG A 271 9.98 -17.27 -19.50
C ARG A 271 8.52 -16.91 -19.72
N GLU A 272 7.61 -17.86 -19.53
CA GLU A 272 6.16 -17.63 -19.65
C GLU A 272 5.54 -17.03 -18.38
N ASN A 273 6.35 -16.70 -17.36
CA ASN A 273 5.93 -16.07 -16.10
C ASN A 273 4.95 -16.93 -15.26
N TYR A 274 5.10 -18.25 -15.31
CA TYR A 274 4.35 -19.23 -14.52
C TYR A 274 5.15 -19.80 -13.33
N TRP A 275 6.48 -19.67 -13.35
CA TRP A 275 7.30 -20.18 -12.26
C TRP A 275 7.02 -19.44 -10.94
N GLY A 276 6.88 -20.18 -9.85
CA GLY A 276 6.49 -19.64 -8.55
C GLY A 276 5.02 -19.22 -8.43
N ARG A 277 4.18 -19.56 -9.42
CA ARG A 277 2.76 -19.20 -9.52
C ARG A 277 1.90 -20.43 -9.74
N VAL A 278 1.85 -21.32 -8.74
CA VAL A 278 1.06 -22.55 -8.83
C VAL A 278 0.07 -22.59 -7.68
N TYR A 279 -1.20 -22.52 -8.04
CA TYR A 279 -2.30 -22.33 -7.11
C TYR A 279 -3.34 -23.43 -7.28
N LEU A 280 -3.92 -23.87 -6.16
CA LEU A 280 -5.20 -24.57 -6.17
C LEU A 280 -6.31 -23.55 -5.96
N SER A 281 -7.29 -23.54 -6.85
CA SER A 281 -8.51 -22.76 -6.70
C SER A 281 -9.67 -23.66 -6.30
N PHE A 282 -10.53 -23.18 -5.42
CA PHE A 282 -11.83 -23.80 -5.19
C PHE A 282 -12.76 -23.40 -6.34
N LEU A 283 -13.01 -24.34 -7.26
CA LEU A 283 -14.06 -24.17 -8.27
C LEU A 283 -15.41 -24.47 -7.59
N GLN A 284 -16.30 -23.48 -7.53
CA GLN A 284 -17.71 -23.77 -7.28
C GLN A 284 -18.30 -24.37 -8.55
N ASP A 285 -18.98 -25.52 -8.43
CA ASP A 285 -19.84 -26.01 -9.49
C ASP A 285 -20.92 -24.96 -9.75
N ALA A 286 -20.95 -24.42 -10.98
CA ALA A 286 -22.03 -23.55 -11.42
C ALA A 286 -23.33 -24.34 -11.45
N ASN A 287 -24.20 -24.13 -10.46
CA ASN A 287 -25.61 -24.53 -10.52
C ASN A 287 -26.47 -23.35 -10.98
#